data_AF-A0A327VMN2-F1
#
_entry.id   AF-A0A327VMN2-F1
#
_cell.length_a   1.000
_cell.length_b   1.000
_cell.length_c   1.000
_cell.angle_alpha   90.00
_cell.angle_beta   90.00
_cell.angle_gamma   90.00
#
_symmetry.space_group_name_H-M   'P 1'
#
loop_
_entity.id
_entity.type
_entity.pdbx_description
1 polymer ?
#
loop_
_entity_poly.entity_id
_entity_poly.type
_entity_poly.pdbx_seq_one_letter_code
_entity_poly.pdbx_strand_id
1 'polypeptide(L)'
;MNTTTEQVTCLGCRRPLRSAASIARGRGPVCDRRARQSAVDLRDFTPAQVDAARELIEDAAIVPLRGRVFRTVSTDGRELHLTHPATCNCAAGLKARRCYHIAAARLLLAA
;
A
#
# COMPACT_ATOMS: atom_id res chain seq x y z
N MET A 1 40.71 23.81 -3.02
CA MET A 1 39.72 23.72 -1.92
C MET A 1 38.68 22.70 -2.34
N ASN A 2 38.70 21.49 -1.77
CA ASN A 2 37.69 20.47 -2.09
C ASN A 2 36.49 20.67 -1.18
N THR A 3 35.40 21.16 -1.76
CA THR A 3 34.12 21.33 -1.07
C THR A 3 33.48 19.94 -0.94
N THR A 4 33.62 19.32 0.24
CA THR A 4 32.90 18.08 0.55
C THR A 4 31.45 18.44 0.83
N THR A 5 30.60 18.42 -0.20
CA THR A 5 29.16 18.55 -0.02
C THR A 5 28.68 17.31 0.73
N GLU A 6 28.24 17.47 1.97
CA GLU A 6 27.71 16.37 2.78
C GLU A 6 26.47 15.79 2.08
N GLN A 7 26.61 14.61 1.48
CA GLN A 7 25.53 14.00 0.71
C GLN A 7 24.52 13.37 1.67
N VAL A 8 23.31 13.93 1.71
CA VAL A 8 22.20 13.34 2.46
C VAL A 8 21.84 11.99 1.86
N THR A 9 21.76 10.96 2.70
CA THR A 9 21.45 9.59 2.27
C THR A 9 20.09 9.12 2.77
N CYS A 10 19.51 8.15 2.07
CA CYS A 10 18.23 7.54 2.43
C CYS A 10 18.35 6.75 3.74
N LEU A 11 17.46 7.02 4.71
CA LEU A 11 17.39 6.30 5.99
C LEU A 11 17.09 4.79 5.85
N GLY A 12 16.59 4.35 4.68
CA GLY A 12 16.28 2.93 4.43
C GLY A 12 17.41 2.18 3.74
N CYS A 13 17.86 2.66 2.57
CA CYS A 13 18.81 1.94 1.71
C CYS A 13 20.19 2.61 1.61
N ARG A 14 20.41 3.72 2.32
CA ARG A 14 21.64 4.53 2.33
C ARG A 14 22.12 5.05 0.96
N ARG A 15 21.31 4.94 -0.10
CA ARG A 15 21.58 5.60 -1.39
C ARG A 15 21.52 7.13 -1.26
N PRO A 16 22.35 7.89 -2.00
CA PRO A 16 22.35 9.34 -1.96
C PRO A 16 21.02 9.92 -2.47
N LEU A 17 20.53 10.96 -1.81
CA LEU A 17 19.30 11.67 -2.17
C LEU A 17 19.65 12.93 -2.96
N ARG A 18 19.00 13.12 -4.11
CA ARG A 18 19.28 14.23 -5.03
C ARG A 18 18.14 15.25 -5.11
N SER A 19 16.89 14.81 -4.95
CA SER A 19 15.75 15.73 -5.00
C SER A 19 15.48 16.34 -3.63
N ALA A 20 15.18 17.64 -3.61
CA ALA A 20 14.83 18.37 -2.39
C ALA A 20 13.70 17.68 -1.61
N ALA A 21 12.69 17.15 -2.31
CA ALA A 21 11.60 16.40 -1.69
C ALA A 21 12.05 15.11 -0.97
N SER A 22 13.03 14.38 -1.53
CA SER A 22 13.55 13.18 -0.86
C SER A 22 14.43 13.54 0.32
N ILE A 23 15.25 14.59 0.18
CA ILE A 23 16.11 15.12 1.25
C ILE A 23 15.25 15.56 2.44
N ALA A 24 14.22 16.37 2.21
CA ALA A 24 13.29 16.83 3.24
C ALA A 24 12.58 15.67 3.96
N ARG A 25 12.36 14.55 3.28
CA ARG A 25 11.75 13.34 3.86
C ARG A 25 12.77 12.38 4.50
N GLY A 26 14.06 12.54 4.22
CA GLY A 26 15.11 11.60 4.61
C GLY A 26 15.03 10.21 3.93
N ARG A 27 14.11 9.98 3.00
CA ARG A 27 13.93 8.69 2.31
C ARG A 27 13.67 8.89 0.82
N GLY A 28 14.28 8.02 0.01
CA GLY A 28 13.95 7.92 -1.41
C GLY A 28 12.53 7.37 -1.64
N PRO A 29 11.92 7.59 -2.81
CA PRO A 29 10.50 7.31 -3.05
C PRO A 29 10.08 5.86 -2.72
N VAL A 30 10.88 4.89 -3.13
CA VAL A 30 10.60 3.46 -2.88
C VAL A 30 10.74 3.10 -1.40
N CYS A 31 11.78 3.61 -0.73
CA CYS A 31 11.99 3.33 0.70
C CYS A 31 10.95 4.02 1.58
N ASP A 32 10.47 5.20 1.17
CA ASP A 32 9.36 5.89 1.83
C ASP A 32 8.06 5.11 1.67
N ARG A 33 7.70 4.71 0.44
CA ARG A 33 6.55 3.84 0.17
C ARG A 33 6.56 2.60 1.05
N ARG A 34 7.68 1.86 1.06
CA ARG A 34 7.82 0.64 1.86
C ARG A 34 7.63 0.93 3.36
N ALA A 35 8.24 2.00 3.87
CA ALA A 35 8.10 2.38 5.28
C ALA A 35 6.64 2.68 5.65
N ARG A 36 5.92 3.40 4.79
CA ARG A 36 4.50 3.71 4.99
C ARG A 36 3.63 2.45 4.96
N GLN A 37 3.87 1.57 3.99
CA GLN A 37 3.16 0.28 3.89
C GLN A 37 3.43 -0.60 5.11
N SER A 38 4.67 -0.64 5.62
CA SER A 38 5.02 -1.37 6.84
C SER A 38 4.38 -0.78 8.11
N ALA A 39 3.99 0.50 8.09
CA ALA A 39 3.31 1.16 9.21
C ALA A 39 1.78 0.96 9.19
N VAL A 40 1.21 0.30 8.17
CA VAL A 40 -0.22 0.02 8.10
C VAL A 40 -0.60 -0.99 9.19
N ASP A 41 -1.58 -0.63 10.02
CA ASP A 41 -2.15 -1.55 11.00
C ASP A 41 -3.02 -2.62 10.32
N LEU A 42 -2.49 -3.85 10.30
CA LEU A 42 -3.12 -5.03 9.74
C LEU A 42 -3.43 -6.11 10.79
N ARG A 43 -3.41 -5.76 12.09
CA ARG A 43 -3.66 -6.74 13.18
C ARG A 43 -5.05 -7.39 13.13
N ASP A 44 -6.01 -6.70 12.52
CA ASP A 44 -7.37 -7.18 12.29
C ASP A 44 -7.47 -8.28 11.20
N PHE A 45 -6.38 -8.60 10.50
CA PHE A 45 -6.37 -9.53 9.37
C PHE A 45 -5.52 -10.77 9.70
N THR A 46 -5.94 -11.92 9.21
CA THR A 46 -5.12 -13.13 9.29
C THR A 46 -3.92 -13.04 8.35
N PRO A 47 -2.82 -13.77 8.59
CA PRO A 47 -1.68 -13.81 7.67
C PRO A 47 -2.09 -14.14 6.23
N ALA A 48 -2.95 -15.14 6.04
CA ALA A 48 -3.48 -15.51 4.73
C ALA A 48 -4.27 -14.38 4.05
N GLN A 49 -4.99 -13.55 4.82
CA GLN A 49 -5.67 -12.37 4.26
C GLN A 49 -4.70 -11.28 3.85
N VAL A 50 -3.58 -11.13 4.58
CA VAL A 50 -2.53 -10.17 4.22
C VAL A 50 -1.79 -10.63 2.97
N ASP A 51 -1.50 -11.92 2.85
CA ASP A 51 -0.83 -12.47 1.66
C ASP A 51 -1.74 -12.37 0.43
N ALA A 52 -3.01 -12.77 0.55
CA ALA A 52 -4.00 -12.59 -0.54
C ALA A 52 -4.20 -11.10 -0.92
N ALA A 53 -4.06 -10.18 0.04
CA ALA A 53 -4.12 -8.74 -0.24
C ALA A 53 -2.91 -8.25 -1.05
N ARG A 54 -1.73 -8.82 -0.81
CA ARG A 54 -0.50 -8.53 -1.58
C ARG A 54 -0.62 -9.11 -2.98
N GLU A 55 -1.03 -10.37 -3.10
CA GLU A 55 -1.30 -11.01 -4.40
C GLU A 55 -2.28 -10.18 -5.23
N LEU A 56 -3.40 -9.73 -4.65
CA LEU A 56 -4.37 -8.88 -5.34
C LEU A 56 -3.75 -7.57 -5.89
N ILE A 57 -2.80 -6.97 -5.16
CA ILE A 57 -2.07 -5.78 -5.60
C ILE A 57 -1.07 -6.11 -6.71
N GLU A 58 -0.33 -7.22 -6.55
CA GLU A 58 0.67 -7.70 -7.51
C GLU A 58 0.04 -8.05 -8.86
N ASP A 59 -1.14 -8.67 -8.85
CA ASP A 59 -1.93 -9.00 -10.03
C ASP A 59 -2.62 -7.80 -10.68
N ALA A 60 -2.47 -6.60 -10.11
CA ALA A 60 -3.23 -5.39 -10.49
C ALA A 60 -4.76 -5.61 -10.48
N ALA A 61 -5.24 -6.56 -9.67
CA ALA A 61 -6.65 -6.92 -9.50
C ALA A 61 -7.41 -6.00 -8.52
N ILE A 62 -6.77 -4.90 -8.11
CA ILE A 62 -7.36 -3.78 -7.37
C ILE A 62 -6.91 -2.47 -8.01
N VAL A 63 -7.87 -1.62 -8.41
CA VAL A 63 -7.57 -0.33 -9.06
C VAL A 63 -8.35 0.81 -8.42
N PRO A 64 -7.78 2.03 -8.33
CA PRO A 64 -8.52 3.20 -7.85
C PRO A 64 -9.72 3.49 -8.75
N LEU A 65 -10.87 3.80 -8.15
CA LEU A 65 -12.07 4.23 -8.88
C LEU A 65 -12.35 5.72 -8.66
N ARG A 66 -12.53 6.14 -7.40
CA ARG A 66 -12.72 7.54 -7.00
C ARG A 66 -12.47 7.74 -5.52
N GLY A 67 -11.86 8.87 -5.13
CA GLY A 67 -11.55 9.14 -3.71
C GLY A 67 -10.77 7.99 -3.08
N ARG A 68 -11.34 7.37 -2.03
CA ARG A 68 -10.77 6.19 -1.35
C ARG A 68 -11.47 4.87 -1.74
N VAL A 69 -12.22 4.88 -2.83
CA VAL A 69 -12.93 3.69 -3.34
C VAL A 69 -12.13 3.07 -4.47
N PHE A 70 -11.97 1.76 -4.39
CA PHE A 70 -11.30 0.91 -5.34
C PHE A 70 -12.29 -0.05 -5.99
N ARG A 71 -11.99 -0.47 -7.22
CA ARG A 71 -12.61 -1.62 -7.88
C ARG A 71 -11.68 -2.81 -7.67
N THR A 72 -12.20 -3.92 -7.16
CA THR A 72 -11.43 -5.16 -6.95
C THR A 72 -12.07 -6.32 -7.69
N VAL A 73 -11.26 -7.25 -8.19
CA VAL A 73 -11.70 -8.49 -8.83
C VAL A 73 -11.71 -9.61 -7.80
N SER A 74 -12.71 -10.50 -7.84
CA SER A 74 -12.72 -11.73 -7.04
C SER A 74 -11.60 -12.68 -7.46
N THR A 75 -11.19 -13.59 -6.57
CA THR A 75 -10.11 -14.56 -6.87
C THR A 75 -10.42 -15.45 -8.09
N ASP A 76 -11.70 -15.75 -8.35
CA ASP A 76 -12.13 -16.52 -9.52
C ASP A 76 -12.32 -15.68 -10.80
N GLY A 77 -12.09 -14.36 -10.73
CA GLY A 77 -12.22 -13.45 -11.86
C GLY A 77 -13.66 -13.12 -12.27
N ARG A 78 -14.68 -13.63 -11.57
CA ARG A 78 -16.08 -13.56 -12.02
C ARG A 78 -16.83 -12.34 -11.51
N GLU A 79 -16.42 -11.79 -10.37
CA GLU A 79 -17.11 -10.71 -9.70
C GLU A 79 -16.22 -9.48 -9.53
N LEU A 80 -16.87 -8.32 -9.57
CA LEU A 80 -16.25 -7.05 -9.26
C LEU A 80 -16.85 -6.48 -7.98
N HIS A 81 -15.98 -6.06 -7.07
CA HIS A 81 -16.36 -5.47 -5.80
C HIS A 81 -15.94 -3.99 -5.73
N LEU A 82 -16.74 -3.21 -5.01
CA LEU A 82 -16.39 -1.88 -4.55
C LEU A 82 -15.79 -2.00 -3.15
N THR A 83 -14.58 -1.50 -3.02
CA THR A 83 -13.76 -1.67 -1.83
C THR A 83 -13.32 -0.31 -1.31
N HIS A 84 -13.65 -0.03 -0.06
CA HIS A 84 -13.16 1.09 0.73
C HIS A 84 -12.27 0.53 1.87
N PRO A 85 -11.26 1.25 2.36
CA PRO A 85 -10.39 0.81 3.47
C PRO A 85 -11.10 0.47 4.78
N ALA A 86 -12.39 0.78 4.90
CA ALA A 86 -13.23 0.46 6.05
C ALA A 86 -14.33 -0.57 5.72
N THR A 87 -14.78 -0.68 4.47
CA THR A 87 -15.96 -1.46 4.07
C THR A 87 -15.77 -2.03 2.67
N CYS A 88 -16.35 -3.20 2.39
CA CYS A 88 -16.29 -3.83 1.07
C CYS A 88 -17.66 -4.45 0.76
N ASN A 89 -18.09 -4.43 -0.50
CA ASN A 89 -19.34 -5.05 -0.90
C ASN A 89 -19.20 -6.54 -1.30
N CYS A 90 -18.05 -7.18 -1.06
CA CYS A 90 -17.92 -8.63 -1.20
C CYS A 90 -18.74 -9.35 -0.11
N ALA A 91 -19.00 -10.65 -0.28
CA ALA A 91 -19.82 -11.43 0.65
C ALA A 91 -19.37 -11.35 2.12
N ALA A 92 -18.07 -11.30 2.38
CA ALA A 92 -17.52 -11.11 3.73
C ALA A 92 -17.75 -9.68 4.26
N GLY A 93 -17.51 -8.67 3.42
CA GLY A 93 -17.68 -7.27 3.81
C GLY A 93 -19.13 -6.87 4.05
N LEU A 94 -20.08 -7.43 3.28
CA LEU A 94 -21.52 -7.27 3.51
C LEU A 94 -21.97 -7.84 4.86
N LYS A 95 -21.24 -8.84 5.38
CA LYS A 95 -21.43 -9.41 6.72
C LYS A 95 -20.60 -8.68 7.80
N ALA A 96 -20.12 -7.48 7.50
CA ALA A 96 -19.25 -6.66 8.36
C ALA A 96 -17.96 -7.36 8.83
N ARG A 97 -17.49 -8.38 8.10
CA ARG A 97 -16.22 -9.08 8.38
C ARG A 97 -15.05 -8.42 7.67
N ARG A 98 -13.85 -8.60 8.22
CA ARG A 98 -12.60 -8.23 7.55
C ARG A 98 -12.35 -9.16 6.37
N CYS A 99 -11.99 -8.58 5.22
CA CYS A 99 -11.64 -9.30 4.00
C CYS A 99 -10.34 -8.75 3.41
N TYR A 100 -9.63 -9.56 2.63
CA TYR A 100 -8.35 -9.19 2.04
C TYR A 100 -8.45 -7.97 1.11
N HIS A 101 -9.62 -7.72 0.47
CA HIS A 101 -9.85 -6.49 -0.29
C HIS A 101 -9.65 -5.21 0.55
N ILE A 102 -10.15 -5.20 1.79
CA ILE A 102 -9.98 -4.04 2.70
C ILE A 102 -8.50 -3.88 3.08
N ALA A 103 -7.80 -4.98 3.35
CA ALA A 103 -6.36 -4.94 3.61
C ALA A 103 -5.59 -4.38 2.41
N ALA A 104 -5.91 -4.82 1.19
CA ALA A 104 -5.31 -4.32 -0.03
C ALA A 104 -5.56 -2.81 -0.22
N ALA A 105 -6.79 -2.34 0.01
CA ALA A 105 -7.11 -0.92 -0.05
C ALA A 105 -6.34 -0.09 0.98
N ARG A 106 -6.13 -0.60 2.21
CA ARG A 106 -5.31 0.05 3.23
C ARG A 106 -3.83 0.14 2.80
N LEU A 107 -3.29 -0.94 2.24
CA LEU A 107 -1.92 -1.00 1.73
C LEU A 107 -1.69 -0.03 0.56
N LEU A 108 -2.66 0.10 -0.35
CA LEU A 108 -2.56 1.04 -1.48
C LEU A 108 -2.67 2.50 -1.07
N LEU A 109 -3.49 2.84 -0.07
CA LEU A 109 -3.55 4.23 0.43
C LEU A 109 -2.29 4.67 1.16
N ALA A 110 -1.49 3.72 1.64
CA ALA A 110 -0.19 3.99 2.24
C ALA A 110 0.95 4.09 1.21
N ALA A 111 0.69 3.82 -0.07
CA ALA A 111 1.73 3.72 -1.11
C ALA A 111 2.18 5.06 -1.72
#